data_AF-A0A529FEI5-F1
#
_entry.id   AF-A0A529FEI5-F1
#
_cell.length_a   1.000
_cell.length_b   1.000
_cell.length_c   1.000
_cell.angle_alpha   90.00
_cell.angle_beta   90.00
_cell.angle_gamma   90.00
#
_symmetry.space_group_name_H-M   'P 1'
#
loop_
_entity.id
_entity.type
_entity.pdbx_description
1 polymer ?
#
loop_
_entity_poly.entity_id
_entity_poly.type
_entity_poly.pdbx_seq_one_letter_code
_entity_poly.pdbx_strand_id
1 'polypeptide(L)'
;GQIDLSVPWSVAVGAMMAAAAAAYGPVGVALAIPFGIVCGIAIGVVNGIGVAYLRIPSMIVTLATNAVAQGLMVVYTGGFSPQDSATPAMRYLATGFAIPAVPNAVIIWALIGAAMVFVLTRTGFGRAVYGIGNRERAAYLSGIDTRRVV
;
A
#
# COMPACT_ATOMS: atom_id res chain seq x y z
N GLY A 1 7.24 0.35 -19.07
CA GLY A 1 6.18 0.31 -18.05
C GLY A 1 6.07 -1.08 -17.48
N GLN A 2 6.12 -1.21 -16.16
CA GLN A 2 5.89 -2.44 -15.42
C GLN A 2 4.40 -2.53 -15.04
N ILE A 3 3.80 -3.72 -15.12
CA ILE A 3 2.43 -3.93 -14.64
C ILE A 3 2.53 -4.33 -13.17
N ASP A 4 1.87 -3.58 -12.29
CA ASP A 4 1.79 -3.85 -10.86
C ASP A 4 0.40 -4.40 -10.50
N LEU A 5 0.37 -5.65 -10.08
CA LEU A 5 -0.86 -6.33 -9.63
C LEU A 5 -0.98 -6.40 -8.11
N SER A 6 -0.06 -5.78 -7.36
CA SER A 6 -0.03 -5.85 -5.90
C SER A 6 -1.00 -4.91 -5.20
N VAL A 7 -1.59 -3.93 -5.90
CA VAL A 7 -2.46 -2.90 -5.30
C VAL A 7 -3.68 -3.52 -4.59
N PRO A 8 -4.51 -4.38 -5.22
CA PRO A 8 -5.67 -4.97 -4.55
C PRO A 8 -5.28 -5.81 -3.33
N TRP A 9 -4.14 -6.49 -3.40
CA TRP A 9 -3.66 -7.38 -2.33
C TRP A 9 -3.05 -6.63 -1.16
N SER A 10 -2.33 -5.53 -1.42
CA SER A 10 -1.83 -4.65 -0.38
C SER A 10 -2.97 -4.02 0.40
N VAL A 11 -4.06 -3.64 -0.29
CA VAL A 11 -5.30 -3.16 0.34
C VAL A 11 -5.95 -4.27 1.17
N ALA A 12 -6.09 -5.48 0.63
CA ALA A 12 -6.70 -6.61 1.34
C ALA A 12 -5.93 -6.99 2.61
N VAL A 13 -4.60 -7.16 2.50
CA VAL A 13 -3.75 -7.48 3.65
C VAL A 13 -3.77 -6.35 4.66
N GLY A 14 -3.66 -5.09 4.22
CA GLY A 14 -3.72 -3.94 5.13
C GLY A 14 -5.03 -3.87 5.92
N ALA A 15 -6.16 -4.07 5.25
CA ALA A 15 -7.47 -4.07 5.89
C ALA A 15 -7.63 -5.22 6.89
N MET A 16 -7.19 -6.43 6.52
CA MET A 16 -7.30 -7.61 7.39
C MET A 16 -6.34 -7.54 8.56
N MET A 17 -5.11 -7.09 8.38
CA MET A 17 -4.14 -6.91 9.46
C MET A 17 -4.60 -5.80 10.43
N ALA A 18 -5.19 -4.71 9.92
CA ALA A 18 -5.81 -3.70 10.76
C ALA A 18 -6.98 -4.27 11.59
N ALA A 19 -7.85 -5.06 10.97
CA ALA A 19 -8.96 -5.72 11.66
C ALA A 19 -8.47 -6.78 12.67
N ALA A 20 -7.41 -7.51 12.36
CA ALA A 20 -6.79 -8.48 13.28
C ALA A 20 -6.16 -7.79 14.49
N ALA A 21 -5.47 -6.67 14.28
CA ALA A 21 -4.91 -5.86 15.37
C ALA A 21 -6.00 -5.34 16.31
N ALA A 22 -7.18 -5.00 15.80
CA ALA A 22 -8.32 -4.55 16.60
C ALA A 22 -8.84 -5.61 17.60
N ALA A 23 -8.58 -6.90 17.36
CA ALA A 23 -8.99 -7.99 18.25
C ALA A 23 -8.20 -8.04 19.58
N TYR A 24 -7.05 -7.36 19.67
CA TYR A 24 -6.18 -7.36 20.86
C TYR A 24 -6.56 -6.31 21.93
N GLY A 25 -7.85 -5.94 22.01
CA GLY A 25 -8.38 -5.03 23.02
C GLY A 25 -8.21 -3.53 22.71
N PRO A 26 -8.36 -2.63 23.71
CA PRO A 26 -8.40 -1.18 23.50
C PRO A 26 -7.13 -0.60 22.85
N VAL A 27 -5.97 -1.18 23.18
CA VAL A 27 -4.67 -0.80 22.57
C VAL A 27 -4.60 -1.26 21.12
N GLY A 28 -5.10 -2.47 20.83
CA GLY A 28 -5.19 -3.01 19.47
C GLY A 28 -6.09 -2.18 18.56
N VAL A 29 -7.20 -1.66 19.10
CA VAL A 29 -8.11 -0.75 18.39
C VAL A 29 -7.42 0.55 17.98
N ALA A 30 -6.58 1.13 18.84
CA ALA A 30 -5.82 2.35 18.53
C ALA A 30 -4.71 2.09 17.49
N LEU A 31 -4.09 0.91 17.55
CA LEU A 31 -2.99 0.52 16.66
C LEU A 31 -3.45 -0.12 15.35
N ALA A 32 -4.74 -0.40 15.17
CA ALA A 32 -5.30 -1.06 14.00
C ALA A 32 -4.91 -0.39 12.68
N ILE A 33 -5.16 0.92 12.57
CA ILE A 33 -4.85 1.70 11.35
C ILE A 33 -3.34 1.75 11.06
N PRO A 34 -2.46 2.18 11.99
CA PRO A 34 -1.03 2.24 11.71
C PRO A 34 -0.44 0.86 11.41
N PHE A 35 -0.93 -0.21 12.07
CA PHE A 35 -0.46 -1.57 11.79
C PHE A 35 -0.79 -2.02 10.35
N GLY A 36 -2.03 -1.80 9.89
CA GLY A 36 -2.41 -2.11 8.51
C GLY A 36 -1.57 -1.34 7.47
N ILE A 37 -1.27 -0.07 7.74
CA ILE A 37 -0.40 0.76 6.88
C ILE A 37 1.02 0.18 6.84
N VAL A 38 1.59 -0.20 7.99
CA VAL A 38 2.93 -0.80 8.07
C VAL A 38 3.00 -2.10 7.29
N CYS A 39 1.98 -2.97 7.38
CA CYS A 39 1.92 -4.20 6.59
C CYS A 39 1.89 -3.91 5.08
N GLY A 40 1.10 -2.93 4.64
CA GLY A 40 1.06 -2.51 3.24
C GLY A 40 2.41 -1.97 2.75
N ILE A 41 3.09 -1.15 3.57
CA ILE A 41 4.43 -0.64 3.26
C ILE A 41 5.43 -1.80 3.16
N ALA A 42 5.38 -2.77 4.08
CA ALA A 42 6.27 -3.92 4.06
C ALA A 42 6.12 -4.74 2.76
N ILE A 43 4.88 -4.98 2.31
CA ILE A 43 4.60 -5.65 1.04
C ILE A 43 5.17 -4.84 -0.14
N GLY A 44 4.95 -3.52 -0.14
CA GLY A 44 5.50 -2.62 -1.16
C GLY A 44 7.03 -2.67 -1.21
N VAL A 45 7.69 -2.66 -0.06
CA VAL A 45 9.16 -2.76 0.05
C VAL A 45 9.67 -4.11 -0.46
N VAL A 46 9.02 -5.22 -0.10
CA VAL A 46 9.39 -6.55 -0.60
C VAL A 46 9.27 -6.62 -2.12
N ASN A 47 8.18 -6.08 -2.68
CA ASN A 47 7.97 -6.01 -4.12
C ASN A 47 9.04 -5.14 -4.81
N GLY A 48 9.32 -3.95 -4.26
CA GLY A 48 10.33 -3.03 -4.77
C GLY A 48 11.74 -3.63 -4.75
N ILE A 49 12.14 -4.25 -3.64
CA ILE A 49 13.44 -4.93 -3.52
C ILE A 49 13.56 -6.06 -4.55
N GLY A 50 12.51 -6.85 -4.73
CA GLY A 50 12.49 -7.94 -5.70
C GLY A 50 12.69 -7.46 -7.14
N VAL A 51 12.09 -6.32 -7.49
CA VAL A 51 12.26 -5.72 -8.82
C VAL A 51 13.64 -5.05 -8.95
N ALA A 52 14.03 -4.21 -7.99
CA ALA A 52 15.23 -3.38 -8.06
C ALA A 52 16.54 -4.17 -7.96
N TYR A 53 16.61 -5.17 -7.07
CA TYR A 53 17.84 -5.90 -6.78
C TYR A 53 17.90 -7.26 -7.48
N LEU A 54 16.81 -8.03 -7.46
CA LEU A 54 16.78 -9.36 -8.08
C LEU A 54 16.50 -9.29 -9.59
N ARG A 55 16.12 -8.11 -10.12
CA ARG A 55 15.79 -7.88 -11.55
C ARG A 55 14.73 -8.85 -12.07
N ILE A 56 13.84 -9.30 -11.18
CA ILE A 56 12.73 -10.17 -11.54
C ILE A 56 11.63 -9.28 -12.15
N PRO A 57 10.95 -9.72 -13.22
CA PRO A 57 9.79 -9.01 -13.75
C PRO A 57 8.75 -8.73 -12.65
N SER A 58 8.26 -7.48 -12.56
CA SER A 58 7.34 -7.03 -11.50
C SER A 58 6.07 -7.86 -11.39
N MET A 59 5.53 -8.31 -12.52
CA MET A 59 4.38 -9.23 -12.56
C MET A 59 4.63 -10.50 -11.75
N ILE A 60 5.83 -11.09 -11.86
CA ILE A 60 6.16 -12.35 -11.18
C ILE A 60 6.29 -12.10 -9.68
N VAL A 61 7.00 -11.03 -9.27
CA VAL A 61 7.17 -10.68 -7.85
C VAL A 61 5.81 -10.38 -7.21
N THR A 62 4.98 -9.58 -7.87
CA THR A 62 3.67 -9.19 -7.35
C THR A 62 2.69 -10.37 -7.25
N LEU A 63 2.72 -11.31 -8.21
CA LEU A 63 1.97 -12.57 -8.13
C LEU A 63 2.49 -13.49 -7.01
N ALA A 64 3.81 -13.58 -6.81
CA ALA A 64 4.39 -14.39 -5.75
C ALA A 64 4.04 -13.82 -4.36
N THR A 65 4.20 -12.51 -4.17
CA THR A 65 3.83 -11.84 -2.92
C THR A 65 2.34 -11.94 -2.65
N ASN A 66 1.51 -11.90 -3.69
CA ASN A 66 0.08 -12.19 -3.57
C ASN A 66 -0.15 -13.62 -3.03
N ALA A 67 0.44 -14.65 -3.64
CA ALA A 67 0.26 -16.03 -3.18
C ALA A 67 0.72 -16.21 -1.71
N VAL A 68 1.83 -15.57 -1.32
CA VAL A 68 2.32 -15.59 0.07
C VAL A 68 1.36 -14.87 1.01
N ALA A 69 0.88 -13.68 0.63
CA ALA A 69 -0.11 -12.94 1.40
C ALA A 69 -1.39 -13.76 1.59
N GLN A 70 -1.88 -14.40 0.53
CA GLN A 70 -3.06 -15.25 0.58
C GLN A 70 -2.85 -16.48 1.47
N GLY A 71 -1.70 -17.15 1.37
CA GLY A 71 -1.36 -18.26 2.26
C GLY A 71 -1.29 -17.84 3.72
N LEU A 72 -0.64 -16.72 4.01
CA LEU A 72 -0.55 -16.17 5.37
C LEU A 72 -1.95 -15.81 5.91
N MET A 73 -2.81 -15.25 5.07
CA MET A 73 -4.21 -14.97 5.42
C MET A 73 -4.96 -16.25 5.79
N VAL A 74 -4.90 -17.30 4.96
CA VAL A 74 -5.59 -18.58 5.23
C VAL A 74 -5.09 -19.23 6.51
N VAL A 75 -3.77 -19.20 6.76
CA VAL A 75 -3.18 -19.76 7.99
C VAL A 75 -3.66 -18.98 9.22
N TYR A 76 -3.68 -17.64 9.15
CA TYR A 76 -4.04 -16.81 10.29
C TYR A 76 -5.54 -16.86 10.60
N THR A 77 -6.39 -16.88 9.57
CA THR A 77 -7.85 -16.92 9.78
C THR A 77 -8.38 -18.36 9.91
N GLY A 78 -7.52 -19.37 9.78
CA GLY A 78 -7.93 -20.78 9.79
C GLY A 78 -8.91 -21.14 8.66
N GLY A 79 -8.95 -20.35 7.59
CA GLY A 79 -9.92 -20.47 6.51
C GLY A 79 -11.27 -19.77 6.74
N PHE A 80 -11.48 -19.13 7.89
CA PHE A 80 -12.70 -18.34 8.15
C PHE A 80 -12.52 -16.89 7.70
N SER A 81 -13.61 -16.19 7.35
CA SER A 81 -13.56 -14.76 7.08
C SER A 81 -13.26 -13.99 8.38
N PRO A 82 -12.44 -12.93 8.36
CA PRO A 82 -12.25 -12.06 9.51
C PRO A 82 -13.62 -11.57 9.99
N GLN A 83 -14.00 -11.99 11.20
CA GLN A 83 -15.25 -11.59 11.83
C GLN A 83 -15.22 -10.06 12.03
N ASP A 84 -16.33 -9.39 11.72
CA ASP A 84 -16.55 -7.92 11.62
C ASP A 84 -15.90 -7.06 12.72
N SER A 85 -14.58 -6.91 12.70
CA SER A 85 -13.78 -6.21 13.73
C SER A 85 -13.27 -4.85 13.24
N ALA A 86 -14.04 -4.18 12.37
CA ALA A 86 -13.73 -2.81 11.98
C ALA A 86 -13.91 -1.88 13.18
N THR A 87 -12.84 -1.20 13.59
CA THR A 87 -12.87 -0.29 14.73
C THR A 87 -13.83 0.88 14.48
N PRO A 88 -14.40 1.50 15.54
CA PRO A 88 -15.21 2.71 15.40
C PRO A 88 -14.48 3.82 14.63
N ALA A 89 -13.16 3.95 14.82
CA ALA A 89 -12.32 4.88 14.08
C ALA A 89 -12.24 4.56 12.58
N MET A 90 -12.03 3.28 12.21
CA MET A 90 -12.03 2.86 10.80
C MET A 90 -13.39 3.12 10.14
N ARG A 91 -14.49 2.83 10.84
CA ARG A 91 -15.85 3.12 10.36
C ARG A 91 -16.08 4.62 10.19
N TYR A 92 -15.67 5.44 11.16
CA TYR A 92 -15.80 6.90 11.08
C TYR A 92 -14.99 7.51 9.93
N LEU A 93 -13.79 6.98 9.65
CA LEU A 93 -12.99 7.42 8.50
C LEU A 93 -13.61 7.00 7.17
N ALA A 94 -14.25 5.83 7.10
CA ALA A 94 -14.84 5.31 5.88
C ALA A 94 -16.21 5.94 5.55
N THR A 95 -17.13 5.97 6.52
CA THR A 95 -18.54 6.35 6.30
C THR A 95 -19.00 7.54 7.16
N GLY A 96 -18.13 8.07 8.01
CA GLY A 96 -18.45 9.25 8.82
C GLY A 96 -18.48 10.54 8.01
N PHE A 97 -19.09 11.57 8.60
CA PHE A 97 -19.21 12.90 8.03
C PHE A 97 -18.61 13.91 9.01
N ALA A 98 -17.40 14.41 8.72
CA ALA A 98 -16.81 15.54 9.43
C ALA A 98 -17.36 16.88 8.92
N ILE A 99 -17.70 16.93 7.62
CA ILE A 99 -18.38 18.06 6.98
C ILE A 99 -19.77 17.58 6.54
N PRO A 100 -20.85 18.35 6.79
CA PRO A 100 -22.18 17.98 6.32
C PRO A 100 -22.17 17.66 4.82
N ALA A 101 -22.78 16.54 4.44
CA ALA A 101 -22.88 16.03 3.07
C ALA A 101 -21.57 15.57 2.38
N VAL A 102 -20.41 15.61 3.04
CA VAL A 102 -19.14 15.11 2.46
C VAL A 102 -18.63 13.91 3.25
N PRO A 103 -18.59 12.70 2.67
CA PRO A 103 -18.00 11.54 3.31
C PRO A 103 -16.51 11.74 3.62
N ASN A 104 -16.08 11.33 4.80
CA ASN A 104 -14.68 11.43 5.24
C ASN A 104 -13.71 10.73 4.27
N ALA A 105 -14.12 9.62 3.65
CA ALA A 105 -13.33 8.92 2.65
C ALA A 105 -12.93 9.82 1.45
N VAL A 106 -13.84 10.71 1.01
CA VAL A 106 -13.56 11.65 -0.10
C VAL A 106 -12.53 12.69 0.32
N ILE A 107 -12.63 13.19 1.56
CA ILE A 107 -11.69 14.17 2.11
C ILE A 107 -10.28 13.55 2.22
N ILE A 108 -10.20 12.32 2.76
CA ILE A 108 -8.93 11.60 2.90
C ILE A 108 -8.32 11.31 1.52
N TRP A 109 -9.13 10.85 0.56
CA TRP A 109 -8.69 10.63 -0.81
C TRP A 109 -8.17 11.93 -1.46
N ALA A 110 -8.89 13.04 -1.30
CA ALA A 110 -8.48 14.33 -1.84
C ALA A 110 -7.17 14.84 -1.21
N LEU A 111 -7.02 14.69 0.12
CA LEU A 111 -5.79 15.07 0.84
C LEU A 111 -4.59 14.24 0.40
N ILE A 112 -4.72 12.91 0.38
CA ILE A 112 -3.66 12.01 -0.06
C ILE A 112 -3.36 12.24 -1.55
N GLY A 113 -4.38 12.39 -2.38
CA GLY A 113 -4.24 12.68 -3.80
C GLY A 113 -3.49 13.98 -4.05
N ALA A 114 -3.86 15.07 -3.36
CA ALA A 114 -3.16 16.35 -3.45
C ALA A 114 -1.70 16.24 -2.98
N ALA A 115 -1.44 15.54 -1.89
CA ALA A 115 -0.08 15.28 -1.41
C ALA A 115 0.74 14.48 -2.46
N MET A 116 0.17 13.44 -3.05
CA MET A 116 0.82 12.63 -4.08
C MET A 116 1.08 13.43 -5.35
N VAL A 117 0.13 14.26 -5.80
CA VAL A 117 0.32 15.16 -6.94
C VAL A 117 1.46 16.13 -6.66
N PHE A 118 1.50 16.73 -5.46
CA PHE A 118 2.59 17.62 -5.08
C PHE A 118 3.93 16.90 -5.08
N VAL A 119 4.01 15.71 -4.48
CA VAL A 119 5.24 14.90 -4.48
C VAL A 119 5.68 14.56 -5.90
N LEU A 120 4.77 14.08 -6.75
CA LEU A 120 5.10 13.65 -8.11
C LEU A 120 5.44 14.81 -9.06
N THR A 121 4.83 15.98 -8.89
CA THR A 121 5.02 17.12 -9.81
C THR A 121 6.05 18.14 -9.34
N ARG A 122 6.21 18.32 -8.02
CA ARG A 122 7.06 19.38 -7.46
C ARG A 122 8.37 18.88 -6.85
N THR A 123 8.57 17.57 -6.67
CA THR A 123 9.82 17.05 -6.04
C THR A 123 10.80 16.44 -7.05
N GLY A 124 12.07 16.32 -6.64
CA GLY A 124 13.09 15.60 -7.41
C GLY A 124 12.78 14.10 -7.55
N PHE A 125 12.15 13.51 -6.53
CA PHE A 125 11.72 12.10 -6.55
C PHE A 125 10.71 11.84 -7.67
N GLY A 126 9.68 12.68 -7.80
CA GLY A 126 8.68 12.56 -8.85
C GLY A 126 9.26 12.59 -10.26
N ARG A 127 10.20 13.51 -10.52
CA ARG A 127 10.93 13.58 -11.80
C ARG A 127 11.71 12.30 -12.11
N ALA A 128 12.34 11.71 -11.09
CA ALA A 128 13.05 10.44 -11.26
C ALA A 128 12.10 9.29 -11.58
N VAL A 129 10.97 9.19 -10.86
CA VAL A 129 9.93 8.17 -11.10
C VAL A 129 9.36 8.25 -12.52
N TYR A 130 8.98 9.45 -12.99
CA TYR A 130 8.49 9.63 -14.36
C TYR A 130 9.55 9.30 -15.41
N GLY A 131 10.82 9.66 -15.17
CA GLY A 131 11.93 9.34 -16.07
C GLY A 131 12.15 7.83 -16.23
N ILE A 132 12.09 7.09 -15.12
CA ILE A 132 12.21 5.62 -15.11
C ILE A 132 11.02 4.99 -15.86
N GLY A 133 9.80 5.51 -15.65
CA GLY A 133 8.60 5.03 -16.32
C GLY A 133 8.66 5.10 -17.86
N ASN A 134 9.30 6.14 -18.40
CA ASN A 134 9.50 6.33 -19.84
C ASN A 134 10.56 5.35 -20.41
N ARG A 135 11.80 5.41 -19.89
CA ARG A 135 12.85 4.44 -20.19
C ARG A 135 13.87 4.37 -19.04
N GLU A 136 13.83 3.29 -18.27
CA GLU A 136 14.78 3.03 -17.19
C GLU A 136 16.26 3.13 -17.62
N ARG A 137 16.61 2.55 -18.77
CA ARG A 137 18.00 2.61 -19.28
C ARG A 137 18.45 4.03 -19.62
N ALA A 138 17.54 4.88 -20.09
CA ALA A 138 17.86 6.28 -20.36
C ALA A 138 17.96 7.09 -19.06
N ALA A 139 17.09 6.83 -18.07
CA ALA A 139 17.17 7.45 -16.75
C ALA A 139 18.51 7.14 -16.05
N TYR A 140 18.96 5.89 -16.11
CA TYR A 140 20.25 5.47 -15.57
C TYR A 140 21.44 6.19 -16.24
N LEU A 141 21.43 6.29 -17.57
CA LEU A 141 22.48 7.00 -18.32
C LEU A 141 22.46 8.53 -18.06
N SER A 142 21.32 9.09 -17.68
CA SER A 142 21.17 10.49 -17.27
C SER A 142 21.56 10.76 -15.80
N GLY A 143 22.16 9.77 -15.12
CA GLY A 143 22.67 9.93 -13.76
C GLY A 143 21.64 9.71 -12.64
N ILE A 144 20.44 9.20 -12.96
CA ILE A 144 19.46 8.80 -11.93
C ILE A 144 19.82 7.39 -11.45
N ASP A 145 20.08 7.24 -10.15
CA ASP A 145 20.26 5.92 -9.55
C ASP A 145 18.92 5.17 -9.50
N THR A 146 18.62 4.44 -10.57
CA THR A 146 17.35 3.73 -10.73
C THR A 146 17.15 2.68 -9.64
N ARG A 147 18.22 2.14 -9.04
CA ARG A 147 18.11 1.15 -7.95
C ARG A 147 17.66 1.71 -6.62
N ARG A 148 17.79 3.03 -6.41
CA ARG A 148 17.31 3.71 -5.19
C ARG A 148 15.88 4.21 -5.32
N VAL A 149 15.38 4.32 -6.55
CA VAL A 149 14.06 4.91 -6.85
C VAL A 149 13.02 3.84 -7.18
N VAL A 150 13.45 2.69 -7.71
CA VAL A 150 12.63 1.49 -7.96
C VAL A 150 12.60 0.62 -6.71
#